data_AF-A0A9D9SYZ8-F1
#
_entry.id   AF-A0A9D9SYZ8-F1
#
_cell.length_a   1.000
_cell.length_b   1.000
_cell.length_c   1.000
_cell.angle_alpha   90.00
_cell.angle_beta   90.00
_cell.angle_gamma   90.00
#
_symmetry.space_group_name_H-M   'P 1'
#
loop_
_entity.id
_entity.type
_entity.pdbx_description
1 polymer ?
#
loop_
_entity_poly.entity_id
_entity_poly.type
_entity_poly.pdbx_seq_one_letter_code
_entity_poly.pdbx_strand_id
1 'polypeptide(L)'
;MKQIALLLFIGLTLFGCSRPEDSNDGINRYVTTIYADESFRPFMETSGMTYGGRYPEKTIAFQFVSEQKVLRALIDDKTKTAIVSRDFTKEEKAQLKKGKILVNTTLLAKDAVVLIINNENQDSTLTLDALKSILRGTTKRNLVIDQSQSANFLYLSNLI
;
A
#
# COMPACT_ATOMS: atom_id res chain seq x y z
N MET A 1 59.63 -36.59 -9.66
CA MET A 1 58.51 -35.94 -10.38
C MET A 1 57.13 -36.35 -9.86
N LYS A 2 56.83 -37.64 -9.61
CA LYS A 2 55.52 -38.09 -9.08
C LYS A 2 55.16 -37.52 -7.69
N GLN A 3 56.14 -37.36 -6.80
CA GLN A 3 55.96 -36.81 -5.44
C GLN A 3 55.57 -35.32 -5.44
N ILE A 4 56.06 -34.55 -6.42
CA ILE A 4 55.78 -33.11 -6.56
C ILE A 4 54.35 -32.91 -7.11
N ALA A 5 53.92 -33.77 -8.04
CA ALA A 5 52.55 -33.77 -8.55
C ALA A 5 51.51 -34.12 -7.46
N LEU A 6 51.86 -35.01 -6.53
CA LEU A 6 50.99 -35.39 -5.41
C LEU A 6 50.82 -34.25 -4.40
N LEU A 7 51.89 -33.51 -4.09
CA LEU A 7 51.84 -32.34 -3.21
C LEU A 7 51.06 -31.17 -3.83
N LEU A 8 51.14 -30.99 -5.15
CA LEU A 8 50.37 -29.96 -5.86
C LEU A 8 48.86 -30.26 -5.87
N PHE A 9 48.49 -31.54 -5.94
CA PHE A 9 47.09 -31.97 -5.93
C PHE A 9 46.43 -31.83 -4.54
N ILE A 10 47.19 -32.06 -3.47
CA ILE A 10 46.74 -31.86 -2.08
C ILE A 10 46.60 -30.36 -1.75
N GLY A 11 47.46 -29.50 -2.32
CA GLY A 11 47.34 -28.04 -2.18
C GLY A 11 46.08 -27.47 -2.84
N LEU A 12 45.59 -28.10 -3.93
CA LEU A 12 44.42 -27.63 -4.66
C LEU A 12 43.09 -27.97 -3.96
N THR A 13 43.08 -28.96 -3.07
CA THR A 13 41.88 -29.32 -2.29
C THR A 13 41.63 -28.44 -1.07
N LEU A 14 42.54 -27.52 -0.74
CA LEU A 14 42.38 -26.58 0.39
C LEU A 14 41.84 -25.21 -0.02
N PHE A 15 41.65 -24.94 -1.31
CA PHE A 15 40.82 -23.82 -1.78
C PHE A 15 39.34 -24.22 -1.78
N GLY A 16 38.83 -24.60 -0.60
CA GLY A 16 37.40 -24.65 -0.38
C GLY A 16 36.87 -23.22 -0.36
N CYS A 17 35.89 -22.91 -1.22
CA CYS A 17 35.13 -21.67 -1.10
C CYS A 17 34.44 -21.66 0.27
N SER A 18 35.01 -20.91 1.22
CA SER A 18 34.24 -20.37 2.32
C SER A 18 33.14 -19.51 1.69
N ARG A 19 31.91 -20.02 1.64
CA ARG A 19 30.78 -19.11 1.49
C ARG A 19 30.90 -18.12 2.64
N PRO A 20 30.89 -16.80 2.41
CA PRO A 20 30.69 -15.89 3.51
C PRO A 20 29.38 -16.33 4.15
N GLU A 21 29.49 -16.87 5.35
CA GLU A 21 28.36 -17.02 6.24
C GLU A 21 27.94 -15.57 6.47
N ASP A 22 26.81 -15.17 5.87
CA ASP A 22 26.15 -13.93 6.25
C ASP A 22 25.85 -14.09 7.73
N SER A 23 26.75 -13.54 8.55
CA SER A 23 26.61 -13.47 10.00
C SER A 23 25.51 -12.47 10.32
N ASN A 24 24.27 -12.83 9.99
CA ASN A 24 23.07 -12.26 10.57
C ASN A 24 22.70 -13.10 11.80
N ASP A 25 23.60 -13.10 12.77
CA ASP A 25 23.24 -13.43 14.15
C ASP A 25 22.37 -12.29 14.67
N GLY A 26 21.06 -12.43 14.43
CA GLY A 26 20.05 -11.48 14.83
C GLY A 26 18.77 -11.69 14.05
N ILE A 27 17.96 -12.68 14.46
CA ILE A 27 16.53 -12.88 14.11
C ILE A 27 16.20 -12.35 12.72
N ASN A 28 16.18 -13.21 11.69
CA ASN A 28 15.76 -12.90 10.31
C ASN A 28 14.42 -12.11 10.28
N ARG A 29 14.49 -10.79 10.46
CA ARG A 29 13.33 -9.91 10.54
C ARG A 29 13.07 -9.38 9.15
N TYR A 30 12.08 -9.96 8.47
CA TYR A 30 11.70 -9.54 7.14
C TYR A 30 10.77 -8.33 7.24
N VAL A 31 11.22 -7.17 6.77
CA VAL A 31 10.42 -5.95 6.71
C VAL A 31 9.92 -5.73 5.28
N THR A 32 8.62 -5.59 5.09
CA THR A 32 8.04 -5.17 3.81
C THR A 32 7.31 -3.85 3.96
N THR A 33 7.51 -2.92 3.02
CA THR A 33 6.83 -1.61 3.03
C THR A 33 5.69 -1.60 2.03
N ILE A 34 4.48 -1.34 2.52
CA ILE A 34 3.26 -1.24 1.72
C ILE A 34 2.79 0.21 1.71
N TYR A 35 2.47 0.74 0.54
CA TYR A 35 1.86 2.06 0.43
C TYR A 35 0.34 1.92 0.48
N ALA A 36 -0.31 2.75 1.29
CA ALA A 36 -1.75 2.71 1.47
C ALA A 36 -2.33 4.13 1.45
N ASP A 37 -3.56 4.26 0.97
CA ASP A 37 -4.29 5.52 1.09
C ASP A 37 -4.46 5.87 2.58
N GLU A 38 -4.32 7.15 2.90
CA GLU A 38 -4.35 7.62 4.28
C GLU A 38 -5.68 7.35 5.00
N SER A 39 -6.80 7.31 4.27
CA SER A 39 -8.11 6.99 4.86
C SER A 39 -8.15 5.59 5.49
N PHE A 40 -7.28 4.67 5.06
CA PHE A 40 -7.22 3.30 5.57
C PHE A 40 -6.26 3.11 6.73
N ARG A 41 -5.62 4.17 7.24
CA ARG A 41 -4.62 4.10 8.31
C ARG A 41 -5.08 3.27 9.53
N PRO A 42 -6.24 3.53 10.15
CA PRO A 42 -6.65 2.80 11.36
C PRO A 42 -6.82 1.29 11.10
N PHE A 43 -7.40 0.94 9.95
CA PHE A 43 -7.64 -0.44 9.54
C PHE A 43 -6.32 -1.18 9.23
N MET A 44 -5.39 -0.52 8.56
CA MET A 44 -4.11 -1.10 8.17
C MET A 44 -3.12 -1.23 9.32
N GLU A 45 -3.04 -0.24 10.20
CA GLU A 45 -2.19 -0.32 11.39
C GLU A 45 -2.63 -1.49 12.29
N THR A 46 -3.93 -1.63 12.52
CA THR A 46 -4.48 -2.73 13.31
C THR A 46 -4.20 -4.10 12.66
N SER A 47 -4.34 -4.17 11.33
CA SER A 47 -4.03 -5.39 10.57
C SER A 47 -2.54 -5.74 10.65
N GLY A 48 -1.65 -4.75 10.53
CA GLY A 48 -0.20 -4.91 10.66
C GLY A 48 0.22 -5.38 12.05
N MET A 49 -0.33 -4.77 13.11
CA MET A 49 -0.08 -5.17 14.49
C MET A 49 -0.54 -6.60 14.74
N THR A 50 -1.74 -6.96 14.28
CA THR A 50 -2.28 -8.32 14.41
C THR A 50 -1.39 -9.34 13.68
N TYR A 51 -0.91 -8.99 12.47
CA TYR A 51 0.00 -9.85 11.72
C TYR A 51 1.35 -10.03 12.43
N GLY A 52 1.96 -8.94 12.89
CA GLY A 52 3.24 -8.97 13.61
C GLY A 52 3.15 -9.73 14.95
N GLY A 53 2.01 -9.67 15.63
CA GLY A 53 1.76 -10.49 16.83
C GLY A 53 1.74 -12.00 16.54
N ARG A 54 1.31 -12.40 15.33
CA ARG A 54 1.32 -13.81 14.90
C ARG A 54 2.65 -14.25 14.31
N TYR A 55 3.38 -13.36 13.66
CA TYR A 55 4.66 -13.62 13.00
C TYR A 55 5.72 -12.62 13.48
N PRO A 56 6.31 -12.80 14.68
CA PRO A 56 7.23 -11.83 15.29
C PRO A 56 8.51 -11.55 14.47
N GLU A 57 8.87 -12.47 13.59
CA GLU A 57 9.98 -12.38 12.64
C GLU A 57 9.63 -11.62 11.35
N LYS A 58 8.37 -11.19 11.18
CA LYS A 58 7.92 -10.45 9.99
C LYS A 58 7.27 -9.14 10.40
N THR A 59 7.65 -8.06 9.73
CA THR A 59 7.10 -6.73 9.99
C THR A 59 6.54 -6.15 8.70
N ILE A 60 5.30 -5.71 8.76
CA ILE A 60 4.67 -4.93 7.69
C ILE A 60 4.75 -3.47 8.11
N ALA A 61 5.53 -2.68 7.37
CA ALA A 61 5.57 -1.23 7.52
C ALA A 61 4.60 -0.59 6.52
N PHE A 62 3.83 0.39 6.96
CA PHE A 62 2.90 1.12 6.10
C PHE A 62 3.37 2.55 5.86
N GLN A 63 3.31 2.98 4.59
CA GLN A 63 3.47 4.36 4.18
C GLN A 63 2.11 4.92 3.77
N PHE A 64 1.51 5.73 4.65
CA PHE A 64 0.23 6.38 4.39
C PHE A 64 0.42 7.70 3.65
N VAL A 65 -0.15 7.78 2.45
CA VAL A 65 -0.12 8.97 1.57
C VAL A 65 -1.44 9.05 0.81
N SER A 66 -1.68 10.13 0.06
CA SER A 66 -2.89 10.21 -0.78
C SER A 66 -2.92 9.12 -1.85
N GLU A 67 -4.12 8.65 -2.23
CA GLU A 67 -4.33 7.57 -3.21
C GLU A 67 -3.51 7.77 -4.50
N GLN A 68 -3.49 8.98 -5.05
CA GLN A 68 -2.69 9.28 -6.24
C GLN A 68 -1.19 9.04 -6.03
N LYS A 69 -0.66 9.34 -4.84
CA LYS A 69 0.75 9.07 -4.50
C LYS A 69 1.01 7.59 -4.32
N VAL A 70 0.06 6.83 -3.78
CA VAL A 70 0.14 5.36 -3.69
C VAL A 70 0.24 4.74 -5.10
N LEU A 71 -0.65 5.13 -6.01
CA LEU A 71 -0.65 4.63 -7.39
C LEU A 71 0.64 5.00 -8.13
N ARG A 72 1.11 6.24 -7.98
CA ARG A 72 2.42 6.66 -8.54
C ARG A 72 3.57 5.88 -7.94
N ALA A 73 3.56 5.56 -6.65
CA ALA A 73 4.60 4.74 -6.03
C ALA A 73 4.66 3.33 -6.65
N LEU A 74 3.53 2.76 -7.06
CA LEU A 74 3.51 1.49 -7.78
C LEU A 74 4.07 1.64 -9.21
N ILE A 75 3.69 2.71 -9.93
CA ILE A 75 4.17 2.98 -11.30
C ILE A 75 5.68 3.27 -11.32
N ASP A 76 6.19 3.99 -10.32
CA ASP A 76 7.62 4.33 -10.14
C ASP A 76 8.45 3.16 -9.55
N ASP A 77 7.85 1.98 -9.37
CA ASP A 77 8.46 0.80 -8.74
C ASP A 77 8.98 1.00 -7.30
N LYS A 78 8.46 1.99 -6.56
CA LYS A 78 8.82 2.28 -5.16
C LYS A 78 8.19 1.30 -4.17
N THR A 79 7.13 0.60 -4.58
CA THR A 79 6.51 -0.46 -3.80
C THR A 79 6.01 -1.56 -4.72
N LYS A 80 5.87 -2.78 -4.19
CA LYS A 80 5.28 -3.92 -4.91
C LYS A 80 3.79 -4.11 -4.58
N THR A 81 3.29 -3.46 -3.53
CA THR A 81 1.91 -3.58 -3.06
C THR A 81 1.34 -2.21 -2.72
N ALA A 82 0.16 -1.94 -3.28
CA ALA A 82 -0.60 -0.72 -3.07
C ALA A 82 -1.99 -1.06 -2.51
N ILE A 83 -2.45 -0.30 -1.52
CA ILE A 83 -3.79 -0.42 -0.94
C ILE A 83 -4.56 0.86 -1.24
N VAL A 84 -5.58 0.74 -2.09
CA VAL A 84 -6.33 1.86 -2.68
C VAL A 84 -7.83 1.53 -2.74
N SER A 85 -8.67 2.54 -2.92
CA SER A 85 -10.14 2.41 -2.87
C SER A 85 -10.78 1.97 -4.19
N ARG A 86 -10.04 2.08 -5.30
CA ARG A 86 -10.51 1.81 -6.66
C ARG A 86 -9.50 1.02 -7.49
N ASP A 87 -9.97 0.47 -8.60
CA ASP A 87 -9.07 -0.09 -9.61
C ASP A 87 -8.41 1.02 -10.45
N PHE A 88 -7.36 0.64 -11.18
CA PHE A 88 -6.62 1.54 -12.08
C PHE A 88 -7.50 1.99 -13.25
N THR A 89 -7.36 3.26 -13.67
CA THR A 89 -7.98 3.76 -14.89
C THR A 89 -7.34 3.12 -16.14
N LYS A 90 -7.96 3.31 -17.30
CA LYS A 90 -7.40 2.78 -18.57
C LYS A 90 -6.03 3.37 -18.88
N GLU A 91 -5.85 4.65 -18.57
CA GLU A 91 -4.62 5.41 -18.76
C GLU A 91 -3.51 4.91 -17.82
N GLU A 92 -3.83 4.73 -16.54
CA GLU A 92 -2.91 4.18 -15.54
C GLU A 92 -2.49 2.74 -15.90
N LYS A 93 -3.43 1.89 -16.33
CA LYS A 93 -3.13 0.53 -16.84
C LYS A 93 -2.22 0.55 -18.06
N ALA A 94 -2.41 1.51 -18.96
CA ALA A 94 -1.52 1.67 -20.12
C ALA A 94 -0.10 2.07 -19.71
N GLN A 95 0.07 2.93 -18.70
CA GLN A 95 1.38 3.28 -18.15
C GLN A 95 2.07 2.08 -17.49
N LEU A 96 1.35 1.31 -16.67
CA LEU A 96 1.85 0.08 -16.06
C LEU A 96 2.32 -0.92 -17.12
N LYS A 97 1.53 -1.11 -18.19
CA LYS A 97 1.89 -1.98 -19.31
C LYS A 97 3.16 -1.52 -20.04
N LYS A 98 3.35 -0.20 -20.22
CA LYS A 98 4.59 0.36 -20.79
C LYS A 98 5.79 0.07 -19.91
N GLY A 99 5.62 0.14 -18.58
CA GLY A 99 6.63 -0.26 -17.60
C GLY A 99 6.84 -1.77 -17.48
N LYS A 100 6.12 -2.61 -18.25
CA LYS A 100 6.08 -4.07 -18.11
C LYS A 100 5.65 -4.54 -16.71
N ILE A 101 4.90 -3.72 -16.00
CA ILE A 101 4.33 -4.03 -14.69
C ILE A 101 2.97 -4.70 -14.92
N LEU A 102 2.86 -5.95 -14.49
CA LEU A 102 1.59 -6.68 -14.44
C LEU A 102 0.98 -6.47 -13.06
N VAL A 103 -0.19 -5.86 -13.01
CA VAL A 103 -0.90 -5.59 -11.74
C VAL A 103 -2.07 -6.54 -11.60
N ASN A 104 -2.14 -7.20 -10.45
CA ASN A 104 -3.27 -8.00 -10.03
C ASN A 104 -4.01 -7.26 -8.91
N THR A 105 -5.32 -7.06 -9.10
CA THR A 105 -6.17 -6.39 -8.13
C THR A 105 -6.97 -7.43 -7.35
N THR A 106 -6.90 -7.39 -6.03
CA THR A 106 -7.67 -8.26 -5.13
C THR A 106 -8.58 -7.39 -4.27
N LEU A 107 -9.88 -7.70 -4.24
CA LEU A 107 -10.83 -7.04 -3.36
C LEU A 107 -10.56 -7.48 -1.91
N LEU A 108 -10.17 -6.54 -1.05
CA LEU A 108 -9.94 -6.79 0.38
C LEU A 108 -11.20 -6.57 1.22
N ALA A 109 -11.88 -5.44 1.00
CA ALA A 109 -13.05 -5.04 1.77
C ALA A 109 -13.97 -4.14 0.94
N LYS A 110 -15.21 -3.98 1.40
CA LYS A 110 -16.14 -2.95 0.94
C LYS A 110 -16.35 -1.97 2.09
N ASP A 111 -16.30 -0.68 1.78
CA ASP A 111 -16.46 0.39 2.75
C ASP A 111 -17.69 1.26 2.40
N ALA A 112 -18.25 1.92 3.40
CA ALA A 112 -19.36 2.84 3.26
C ALA A 112 -18.92 4.27 3.59
N VAL A 113 -19.11 5.19 2.65
CA VAL A 113 -18.93 6.62 2.93
C VAL A 113 -20.11 7.11 3.77
N VAL A 114 -19.80 7.57 4.98
CA VAL A 114 -20.80 8.07 5.94
C VAL A 114 -20.69 9.58 6.04
N LEU A 115 -21.85 10.25 6.07
CA LEU A 115 -21.94 11.69 6.33
C LEU A 115 -22.21 11.90 7.81
N ILE A 116 -21.31 12.63 8.47
CA ILE A 116 -21.45 12.99 9.88
C ILE A 116 -22.01 14.40 9.95
N ILE A 117 -23.08 14.57 10.72
CA ILE A 117 -23.69 15.88 11.00
C ILE A 117 -23.41 16.28 12.45
N ASN A 118 -23.48 17.58 12.72
CA ASN A 118 -23.46 18.08 14.10
C ASN A 118 -24.71 17.59 14.85
N ASN A 119 -24.56 17.24 16.14
CA ASN A 119 -25.66 16.77 16.99
C ASN A 119 -26.82 17.78 17.14
N GLU A 120 -26.56 19.07 16.96
CA GLU A 120 -27.58 20.14 16.98
C GLU A 120 -28.39 20.20 15.67
N ASN A 121 -27.94 19.52 14.61
CA ASN A 121 -28.70 19.46 13.36
C ASN A 121 -29.89 18.51 13.52
N GLN A 122 -31.10 19.07 13.48
CA GLN A 122 -32.36 18.31 13.64
C GLN A 122 -32.69 17.44 12.42
N ASP A 123 -32.09 17.72 11.27
CA ASP A 123 -32.31 16.95 10.05
C ASP A 123 -31.37 15.74 10.00
N SER A 124 -31.95 14.54 10.15
CA SER A 124 -31.24 13.26 10.13
C SER A 124 -31.29 12.53 8.78
N THR A 125 -31.94 13.12 7.77
CA THR A 125 -32.13 12.48 6.46
C THR A 125 -31.57 13.33 5.34
N LEU A 126 -30.91 12.70 4.36
CA LEU A 126 -30.38 13.39 3.19
C LEU A 126 -30.57 12.54 1.94
N THR A 127 -31.22 13.10 0.92
CA THR A 127 -31.33 12.42 -0.37
C THR A 127 -30.06 12.59 -1.18
N LEU A 128 -29.81 11.66 -2.12
CA LEU A 128 -28.65 11.74 -3.00
C LEU A 128 -28.65 13.02 -3.85
N ASP A 129 -29.81 13.47 -4.33
CA ASP A 129 -29.92 14.71 -5.11
C ASP A 129 -29.64 15.95 -4.27
N ALA A 130 -30.06 15.96 -3.00
CA ALA A 130 -29.70 17.03 -2.07
C ALA A 130 -28.19 17.03 -1.81
N LEU A 131 -27.57 15.86 -1.62
CA LEU A 131 -26.12 15.74 -1.48
C LEU A 131 -25.39 16.27 -2.72
N LYS A 132 -25.79 15.88 -3.93
CA LYS A 132 -25.21 16.38 -5.18
C LYS A 132 -25.35 17.90 -5.31
N SER A 133 -26.47 18.46 -4.87
CA SER A 133 -26.71 19.91 -4.86
C SER A 133 -25.80 20.64 -3.88
N ILE A 134 -25.51 20.04 -2.72
CA ILE A 134 -24.53 20.55 -1.75
C ILE A 134 -23.12 20.50 -2.36
N LEU A 135 -22.73 19.36 -2.96
CA LEU A 135 -21.42 19.18 -3.59
C LEU A 135 -21.17 20.16 -4.75
N ARG A 136 -22.21 20.49 -5.54
CA ARG A 136 -22.14 21.49 -6.62
C ARG A 136 -22.19 22.94 -6.11
N GLY A 137 -22.46 23.15 -4.83
CA GLY A 137 -22.60 24.48 -4.23
C GLY A 137 -23.92 25.20 -4.57
N THR A 138 -24.90 24.51 -5.16
CA THR A 138 -26.23 25.10 -5.45
C THR A 138 -27.08 25.20 -4.19
N THR A 139 -26.85 24.32 -3.22
CA THR A 139 -27.44 24.39 -1.88
C THR A 139 -26.40 24.86 -0.89
N LYS A 140 -26.65 25.96 -0.17
CA LYS A 140 -25.75 26.46 0.88
C LYS A 140 -25.78 25.54 2.11
N ARG A 141 -24.80 24.64 2.20
CA ARG A 141 -24.41 23.96 3.45
C ARG A 141 -22.89 23.87 3.52
N ASN A 142 -22.35 23.94 4.74
CA ASN A 142 -20.92 23.77 4.98
C ASN A 142 -20.58 22.28 4.94
N LEU A 143 -19.80 21.86 3.95
CA LEU A 143 -19.24 20.51 3.86
C LEU A 143 -17.76 20.57 4.22
N VAL A 144 -17.36 19.76 5.21
CA VAL A 144 -15.97 19.64 5.63
C VAL A 144 -15.47 18.26 5.21
N ILE A 145 -14.36 18.23 4.49
CA ILE A 145 -13.67 17.01 4.08
C ILE A 145 -12.25 17.10 4.60
N ASP A 146 -11.78 16.01 5.18
CA ASP A 146 -10.46 15.85 5.77
C ASP A 146 -9.33 16.18 4.80
N GLN A 147 -9.35 15.63 3.59
CA GLN A 147 -8.32 15.88 2.57
C GLN A 147 -8.88 15.97 1.16
N SER A 148 -8.39 16.94 0.38
CA SER A 148 -8.82 17.19 -1.01
C SER A 148 -8.39 16.12 -2.03
N GLN A 149 -7.66 15.09 -1.61
CA GLN A 149 -7.22 13.97 -2.44
C GLN A 149 -7.42 12.60 -1.75
N SER A 150 -8.28 12.53 -0.72
CA SER A 150 -8.62 11.25 -0.09
C SER A 150 -9.55 10.42 -0.98
N ALA A 151 -9.61 9.12 -0.70
CA ALA A 151 -10.60 8.22 -1.30
C ALA A 151 -12.05 8.74 -1.12
N ASN A 152 -12.39 9.28 0.05
CA ASN A 152 -13.70 9.86 0.35
C ASN A 152 -14.03 11.04 -0.57
N PHE A 153 -13.10 11.98 -0.73
CA PHE A 153 -13.27 13.12 -1.62
C PHE A 153 -13.47 12.69 -3.07
N LEU A 154 -12.65 11.75 -3.55
CA LEU A 154 -12.74 11.23 -4.91
C LEU A 154 -14.07 10.51 -5.16
N TYR A 155 -14.53 9.70 -4.20
CA TYR A 155 -15.82 9.03 -4.27
C TYR A 155 -16.97 10.04 -4.40
N LEU A 156 -17.00 11.05 -3.52
CA LEU A 156 -18.05 12.09 -3.55
C LEU A 156 -17.99 12.92 -4.83
N SER A 157 -16.80 13.25 -5.32
CA SER A 157 -16.61 14.02 -6.55
C SER A 157 -17.12 13.26 -7.79
N ASN A 158 -17.00 11.94 -7.81
CA ASN A 158 -17.51 11.11 -8.92
C ASN A 158 -19.04 10.98 -8.93
N LEU A 159 -19.76 11.48 -7.91
CA LEU A 159 -21.22 11.51 -7.90
C LEU A 159 -21.81 12.65 -8.73
N ILE A 160 -21.02 13.69 -9.04
CA ILE A 160 -21.49 14.94 -9.66
C ILE A 160 -21.02 15.16 -11.09
#